data_AF-A0A1E1XRP5-F1
#
_entry.id   AF-A0A1E1XRP5-F1
#
_cell.length_a   1.000
_cell.length_b   1.000
_cell.length_c   1.000
_cell.angle_alpha   90.00
_cell.angle_beta   90.00
_cell.angle_gamma   90.00
#
_symmetry.space_group_name_H-M   'P 1'
#
loop_
_entity.id
_entity.type
_entity.pdbx_description
1 polymer ?
#
loop_
_entity_poly.entity_id
_entity_poly.type
_entity_poly.pdbx_seq_one_letter_code
_entity_poly.pdbx_strand_id
1 'polypeptide(L)'
;KVVKHSLHRPSLDEVAKVLNDGLKSTFEHVEVSVVDCPNLKEKPFMLASEGICGNPRLADVGGVPYLVPIVQKDKIYNLEEVMRKAEVPDGLAIGAGAGPFNVVGVNSEMMHNMKCGEKPFNNSHYAKINEDGSYELGRFTATCCEFGLMANLLISEGKPGKVIRVSAKRRTGGDNFVTAMRKVLAAHYGSNPVGLGGAFLLEKGKAKLHIMPKFSTAPLLTNEAMNSWLKFFEMDAPLVCLSVFVSHDPGWDLRIEHTHCFSDHKQGGHYHYDTTPEEVEYLGYFNVAEWMYRIDAPVSTHQIGRD
;
A
#
# COMPACT_ATOMS: atom_id res chain seq x y z
N LYS A 1 -9.23 -5.17 19.01
CA LYS A 1 -10.53 -5.69 18.48
C LYS A 1 -10.35 -6.08 17.00
N VAL A 2 -11.07 -7.07 16.47
CA VAL A 2 -11.05 -7.42 15.04
C VAL A 2 -12.49 -7.52 14.54
N VAL A 3 -12.78 -6.93 13.38
CA VAL A 3 -14.04 -7.09 12.67
C VAL A 3 -13.72 -7.59 11.26
N LYS A 4 -14.39 -8.67 10.85
CA LYS A 4 -14.22 -9.30 9.54
C LYS A 4 -15.41 -8.93 8.66
N HIS A 5 -15.14 -8.41 7.47
CA HIS A 5 -16.14 -8.03 6.48
C HIS A 5 -15.92 -8.77 5.17
N SER A 6 -17.01 -9.20 4.53
CA SER A 6 -16.95 -9.77 3.18
C SER A 6 -16.81 -8.64 2.16
N LEU A 7 -15.91 -8.82 1.21
CA LEU A 7 -15.80 -7.98 0.02
C LEU A 7 -16.49 -8.68 -1.14
N HIS A 8 -17.01 -7.90 -2.08
CA HIS A 8 -17.43 -8.45 -3.36
C HIS A 8 -16.20 -8.96 -4.11
N ARG A 9 -16.27 -10.21 -4.56
CA ARG A 9 -15.16 -10.93 -5.19
C ARG A 9 -15.53 -11.34 -6.63
N PRO A 10 -15.47 -10.41 -7.60
CA PRO A 10 -15.59 -10.77 -9.00
C PRO A 10 -14.43 -11.65 -9.46
N SER A 11 -14.58 -12.31 -10.61
CA SER A 11 -13.49 -13.10 -11.19
C SER A 11 -12.34 -12.19 -11.65
N LEU A 12 -11.12 -12.73 -11.71
CA LEU A 12 -9.97 -11.99 -12.21
C LEU A 12 -10.19 -11.51 -13.65
N ASP A 13 -10.84 -12.33 -14.49
CA ASP A 13 -11.16 -11.98 -15.88
C ASP A 13 -12.12 -10.81 -16.00
N GLU A 14 -13.14 -10.76 -15.13
CA GLU A 14 -14.09 -9.67 -15.10
C GLU A 14 -13.41 -8.37 -14.65
N VAL A 15 -12.67 -8.41 -13.55
CA VAL A 15 -11.92 -7.24 -13.06
C VAL A 15 -10.90 -6.76 -14.10
N ALA A 16 -10.18 -7.68 -14.75
CA ALA A 16 -9.23 -7.34 -15.80
C ALA A 16 -9.93 -6.61 -16.97
N LYS A 17 -11.09 -7.11 -17.41
CA LYS A 17 -11.88 -6.46 -18.46
C LYS A 17 -12.35 -5.06 -18.05
N VAL A 18 -12.92 -4.93 -16.85
CA VAL A 18 -13.44 -3.66 -16.31
C VAL A 18 -12.31 -2.62 -16.22
N LEU A 19 -11.15 -3.01 -15.69
CA LEU A 19 -9.98 -2.14 -15.61
C LEU A 19 -9.42 -1.79 -16.99
N ASN A 20 -9.33 -2.77 -17.91
CA ASN A 20 -8.83 -2.54 -19.26
C ASN A 20 -9.63 -1.47 -20.01
N ASP A 21 -10.95 -1.49 -19.85
CA ASP A 21 -11.84 -0.54 -20.53
C ASP A 21 -11.88 0.81 -19.81
N GLY A 22 -11.95 0.81 -18.48
CA GLY A 22 -12.04 2.03 -17.69
C GLY A 22 -10.75 2.86 -17.68
N LEU A 23 -9.57 2.23 -17.62
CA LEU A 23 -8.30 2.98 -17.53
C LEU A 23 -7.95 3.75 -18.81
N LYS A 24 -8.57 3.43 -19.96
CA LYS A 24 -8.38 4.15 -21.23
C LYS A 24 -8.83 5.61 -21.19
N SER A 25 -9.66 6.00 -20.23
CA SER A 25 -9.99 7.41 -20.02
C SER A 25 -8.88 8.21 -19.32
N THR A 26 -7.90 7.52 -18.71
CA THR A 26 -6.86 8.12 -17.88
C THR A 26 -5.47 7.92 -18.45
N PHE A 27 -5.25 6.86 -19.24
CA PHE A 27 -3.97 6.54 -19.85
C PHE A 27 -4.15 6.26 -21.34
N GLU A 28 -3.19 6.71 -22.15
CA GLU A 28 -3.25 6.52 -23.61
C GLU A 28 -3.02 5.05 -24.01
N HIS A 29 -2.09 4.37 -23.33
CA HIS A 29 -1.80 2.96 -23.58
C HIS A 29 -2.15 2.15 -22.35
N VAL A 30 -3.11 1.24 -22.50
CA VAL A 30 -3.60 0.35 -21.44
C VAL A 30 -3.64 -1.07 -21.95
N GLU A 31 -3.10 -1.98 -21.16
CA GLU A 31 -3.26 -3.42 -21.34
C GLU A 31 -3.49 -4.06 -19.97
N VAL A 32 -4.68 -4.61 -19.75
CA VAL A 32 -5.00 -5.37 -18.54
C VAL A 32 -5.44 -6.78 -18.90
N SER A 33 -4.81 -7.78 -18.29
CA SER A 33 -5.05 -9.19 -18.58
C SER A 33 -4.80 -10.08 -17.37
N VAL A 34 -5.38 -11.28 -17.38
CA VAL A 34 -5.09 -12.31 -16.39
C VAL A 34 -3.90 -13.14 -16.88
N VAL A 35 -2.85 -13.23 -16.07
CA VAL A 35 -1.61 -13.94 -16.40
C VAL A 35 -1.18 -14.86 -15.27
N ASP A 36 -0.29 -15.81 -15.55
CA ASP A 36 0.46 -16.46 -14.48
C ASP A 36 1.37 -15.41 -13.81
N CYS A 37 1.30 -15.36 -12.49
CA CYS A 37 2.12 -14.46 -11.69
C CYS A 37 3.59 -14.73 -12.00
N PRO A 38 4.38 -13.73 -12.42
CA PRO A 38 5.83 -13.91 -12.51
C PRO A 38 6.39 -14.18 -11.11
N ASN A 39 7.61 -14.70 -11.04
CA ASN A 39 8.29 -14.82 -9.75
C ASN A 39 8.61 -13.43 -9.19
N LEU A 40 7.78 -12.97 -8.25
CA LEU A 40 7.88 -11.63 -7.67
C LEU A 40 9.04 -11.49 -6.67
N LYS A 41 9.74 -12.57 -6.31
CA LYS A 41 11.00 -12.47 -5.53
C LYS A 41 12.14 -11.88 -6.35
N GLU A 42 12.07 -12.04 -7.66
CA GLU A 42 13.11 -11.56 -8.55
C GLU A 42 13.01 -10.05 -8.78
N LYS A 43 14.07 -9.46 -9.31
CA LYS A 43 14.02 -8.08 -9.78
C LYS A 43 12.97 -7.93 -10.88
N PRO A 44 12.27 -6.78 -10.93
CA PRO A 44 12.46 -5.62 -10.07
C PRO A 44 11.69 -5.66 -8.74
N PHE A 45 10.70 -6.53 -8.58
CA PHE A 45 9.74 -6.49 -7.47
C PHE A 45 10.32 -6.87 -6.10
N MET A 46 11.25 -7.83 -6.07
CA MET A 46 11.96 -8.23 -4.84
C MET A 46 11.02 -8.48 -3.64
N LEU A 47 9.88 -9.12 -3.85
CA LEU A 47 8.98 -9.50 -2.75
C LEU A 47 9.57 -10.63 -1.90
N ALA A 48 9.04 -10.79 -0.70
CA ALA A 48 9.43 -11.85 0.22
C ALA A 48 8.89 -13.23 -0.18
N SER A 49 8.06 -13.33 -1.23
CA SER A 49 7.50 -14.58 -1.76
C SER A 49 7.31 -14.52 -3.28
N GLU A 50 7.22 -15.69 -3.90
CA GLU A 50 7.22 -15.85 -5.37
C GLU A 50 5.95 -15.32 -6.03
N GLY A 51 4.85 -15.25 -5.30
CA GLY A 51 3.62 -14.65 -5.79
C GLY A 51 2.78 -14.04 -4.68
N ILE A 52 1.58 -13.60 -5.04
CA ILE A 52 0.60 -12.95 -4.17
C ILE A 52 -0.74 -13.72 -4.13
N CYS A 53 -0.70 -15.02 -4.47
CA CYS A 53 -1.87 -15.87 -4.55
C CYS A 53 -2.04 -16.74 -3.29
N GLY A 54 -3.21 -17.39 -3.22
CA GLY A 54 -3.65 -18.21 -2.10
C GLY A 54 -4.36 -17.36 -1.05
N ASN A 55 -5.69 -17.48 -0.99
CA ASN A 55 -6.56 -16.81 -0.02
C ASN A 55 -6.24 -15.32 0.21
N PRO A 56 -6.21 -14.47 -0.85
CA PRO A 56 -5.93 -13.05 -0.71
C PRO A 56 -6.99 -12.34 0.14
N ARG A 57 -6.52 -11.55 1.10
CA ARG A 57 -7.32 -10.82 2.09
C ARG A 57 -6.68 -9.46 2.34
N LEU A 58 -7.48 -8.47 2.71
CA LEU A 58 -6.98 -7.17 3.13
C LEU A 58 -7.05 -7.04 4.66
N ALA A 59 -6.09 -6.33 5.24
CA ALA A 59 -6.14 -5.90 6.62
C ALA A 59 -5.93 -4.39 6.71
N ASP A 60 -6.81 -3.71 7.45
CA ASP A 60 -6.71 -2.29 7.81
C ASP A 60 -6.56 -2.20 9.35
N VAL A 61 -5.32 -1.95 9.77
CA VAL A 61 -4.89 -1.95 11.18
C VAL A 61 -4.75 -0.52 11.66
N GLY A 62 -5.35 -0.19 12.80
CA GLY A 62 -5.22 1.14 13.41
C GLY A 62 -5.77 2.24 12.51
N GLY A 63 -5.03 3.33 12.33
CA GLY A 63 -5.36 4.36 11.34
C GLY A 63 -4.71 5.71 11.61
N VAL A 64 -4.90 6.64 10.69
CA VAL A 64 -4.44 8.04 10.80
C VAL A 64 -4.88 8.73 12.10
N PRO A 65 -6.06 8.45 12.70
CA PRO A 65 -6.42 9.00 14.00
C PRO A 65 -5.52 8.58 15.19
N TYR A 66 -4.65 7.59 15.02
CA TYR A 66 -3.59 7.28 16.00
C TYR A 66 -2.30 8.07 15.77
N LEU A 67 -2.13 8.68 14.60
CA LEU A 67 -1.02 9.59 14.28
C LEU A 67 -1.34 11.05 14.63
N VAL A 68 -2.53 11.51 14.27
CA VAL A 68 -2.97 12.91 14.42
C VAL A 68 -4.31 12.99 15.16
N PRO A 69 -4.64 14.10 15.84
CA PRO A 69 -3.88 15.35 15.92
C PRO A 69 -2.61 15.26 16.77
N ILE A 70 -2.54 14.32 17.71
CA ILE A 70 -1.35 13.99 18.50
C ILE A 70 -1.15 12.49 18.46
N VAL A 71 0.10 12.07 18.27
CA VAL A 71 0.47 10.66 18.14
C VAL A 71 0.17 9.86 19.41
N GLN A 72 -0.42 8.67 19.25
CA GLN A 72 -0.63 7.67 20.29
C GLN A 72 0.49 6.63 20.22
N LYS A 73 1.61 6.92 20.90
CA LYS A 73 2.84 6.10 20.81
C LYS A 73 2.73 4.70 21.42
N ASP A 74 1.67 4.41 22.16
CA ASP A 74 1.35 3.08 22.66
C ASP A 74 0.80 2.14 21.57
N LYS A 75 0.42 2.69 20.41
CA LYS A 75 -0.07 1.92 19.25
C LYS A 75 1.09 1.30 18.47
N ILE A 76 1.63 0.21 19.01
CA ILE A 76 2.59 -0.68 18.36
C ILE A 76 1.90 -2.03 18.09
N TYR A 77 2.15 -2.59 16.91
CA TYR A 77 1.53 -3.83 16.46
C TYR A 77 2.58 -4.83 16.01
N ASN A 78 2.23 -6.11 16.08
CA ASN A 78 3.02 -7.21 15.58
C ASN A 78 2.37 -7.83 14.32
N LEU A 79 3.13 -7.92 13.24
CA LEU A 79 2.65 -8.39 11.94
C LEU A 79 2.22 -9.86 12.00
N GLU A 80 2.91 -10.73 12.74
CA GLU A 80 2.50 -12.13 12.86
C GLU A 80 1.15 -12.27 13.59
N GLU A 81 0.88 -11.40 14.56
CA GLU A 81 -0.42 -11.35 15.21
C GLU A 81 -1.52 -10.88 14.25
N VAL A 82 -1.22 -9.89 13.41
CA VAL A 82 -2.12 -9.44 12.33
C VAL A 82 -2.39 -10.57 11.35
N MET A 83 -1.36 -11.31 10.92
CA MET A 83 -1.44 -12.46 10.02
C MET A 83 -2.32 -13.58 10.61
N ARG A 84 -2.17 -13.88 11.91
CA ARG A 84 -3.06 -14.81 12.64
C ARG A 84 -4.51 -14.33 12.66
N LYS A 85 -4.74 -13.05 12.93
CA LYS A 85 -6.09 -12.43 12.94
C LYS A 85 -6.74 -12.43 11.55
N ALA A 86 -5.94 -12.30 10.50
CA ALA A 86 -6.36 -12.41 9.11
C ALA A 86 -6.47 -13.86 8.61
N GLU A 87 -6.33 -14.84 9.50
CA GLU A 87 -6.44 -16.27 9.22
C GLU A 87 -5.42 -16.79 8.17
N VAL A 88 -4.26 -16.14 8.04
CA VAL A 88 -3.13 -16.57 7.18
C VAL A 88 -1.81 -16.45 7.98
N PRO A 89 -1.57 -17.28 9.01
CA PRO A 89 -0.40 -17.13 9.88
C PRO A 89 0.95 -17.28 9.16
N ASP A 90 1.03 -18.15 8.15
CA ASP A 90 2.26 -18.53 7.46
C ASP A 90 2.31 -17.96 6.02
N GLY A 91 1.87 -16.73 5.87
CA GLY A 91 1.66 -16.06 4.57
C GLY A 91 2.67 -14.97 4.23
N LEU A 92 2.42 -14.32 3.10
CA LEU A 92 3.02 -13.05 2.71
C LEU A 92 2.12 -11.91 3.16
N ALA A 93 2.72 -10.86 3.73
CA ALA A 93 2.12 -9.55 3.88
C ALA A 93 2.89 -8.52 3.08
N ILE A 94 2.18 -7.79 2.21
CA ILE A 94 2.69 -6.60 1.52
C ILE A 94 1.79 -5.39 1.71
N GLY A 95 2.34 -4.18 1.72
CA GLY A 95 1.54 -2.97 1.79
C GLY A 95 2.26 -1.77 2.39
N ALA A 96 1.48 -0.86 2.97
CA ALA A 96 1.91 0.44 3.46
C ALA A 96 1.54 0.64 4.94
N GLY A 97 2.35 1.37 5.69
CA GLY A 97 2.10 1.64 7.10
C GLY A 97 3.16 2.55 7.72
N ALA A 98 2.99 2.90 8.98
CA ALA A 98 4.01 3.64 9.72
C ALA A 98 5.00 2.66 10.38
N GLY A 99 6.29 2.93 10.25
CA GLY A 99 7.33 2.07 10.79
C GLY A 99 7.38 2.06 12.33
N PRO A 100 7.98 1.02 12.93
CA PRO A 100 8.15 0.91 14.37
C PRO A 100 9.16 1.95 14.85
N PHE A 101 8.67 3.11 15.28
CA PHE A 101 9.52 4.23 15.73
C PHE A 101 10.36 3.89 16.97
N ASN A 102 10.00 2.86 17.73
CA ASN A 102 10.79 2.28 18.81
C ASN A 102 12.02 1.51 18.32
N VAL A 103 12.01 1.01 17.07
CA VAL A 103 13.13 0.29 16.43
C VAL A 103 13.93 1.23 15.52
N VAL A 104 13.25 2.03 14.70
CA VAL A 104 13.88 2.99 13.77
C VAL A 104 14.47 4.20 14.52
N GLY A 105 13.97 4.50 15.72
CA GLY A 105 14.36 5.63 16.56
C GLY A 105 13.65 6.95 16.22
N VAL A 106 12.92 6.98 15.10
CA VAL A 106 12.13 8.12 14.63
C VAL A 106 10.91 7.59 13.86
N ASN A 107 9.95 8.48 13.60
CA ASN A 107 8.85 8.19 12.68
C ASN A 107 9.39 7.89 11.27
N SER A 108 8.69 7.03 10.53
CA SER A 108 9.12 6.57 9.21
C SER A 108 7.96 5.98 8.42
N GLU A 109 8.02 6.06 7.11
CA GLU A 109 7.17 5.25 6.22
C GLU A 109 7.70 3.82 6.19
N MET A 110 6.82 2.84 6.28
CA MET A 110 7.16 1.42 6.17
C MET A 110 6.54 0.80 4.93
N MET A 111 7.37 0.12 4.14
CA MET A 111 6.99 -0.68 2.99
C MET A 111 6.98 -2.13 3.46
N HIS A 112 5.80 -2.62 3.88
CA HIS A 112 5.66 -3.99 4.38
C HIS A 112 5.94 -4.98 3.27
N ASN A 113 6.88 -5.89 3.47
CA ASN A 113 7.23 -6.94 2.54
C ASN A 113 7.84 -8.12 3.30
N MET A 114 6.98 -8.95 3.91
CA MET A 114 7.42 -10.00 4.82
C MET A 114 6.66 -11.30 4.60
N LYS A 115 7.39 -12.41 4.56
CA LYS A 115 6.87 -13.77 4.62
C LYS A 115 7.00 -14.28 6.06
N CYS A 116 5.89 -14.69 6.65
CA CYS A 116 5.81 -15.33 7.96
C CYS A 116 5.77 -16.86 7.83
N GLY A 117 5.95 -17.57 8.95
CA GLY A 117 5.92 -19.03 9.05
C GLY A 117 7.27 -19.64 9.39
N GLU A 118 7.48 -20.92 9.04
CA GLU A 118 8.67 -21.69 9.44
C GLU A 118 10.01 -21.08 9.01
N LYS A 119 10.02 -20.43 7.84
CA LYS A 119 11.21 -19.75 7.28
C LYS A 119 10.88 -18.28 7.06
N PRO A 120 10.79 -17.49 8.13
CA PRO A 120 10.40 -16.09 8.01
C PRO A 120 11.46 -15.34 7.22
N PHE A 121 11.00 -14.45 6.35
CA PHE A 121 11.87 -13.59 5.56
C PHE A 121 11.26 -12.20 5.49
N ASN A 122 11.94 -11.25 6.12
CA ASN A 122 11.55 -9.84 6.09
C ASN A 122 12.40 -9.09 5.06
N ASN A 123 11.75 -8.61 4.00
CA ASN A 123 12.32 -7.69 3.01
C ASN A 123 11.65 -6.31 3.04
N SER A 124 11.09 -5.94 4.19
CA SER A 124 10.46 -4.63 4.39
C SER A 124 11.52 -3.54 4.42
N HIS A 125 11.12 -2.38 3.89
CA HIS A 125 11.93 -1.18 3.90
C HIS A 125 11.30 -0.12 4.80
N TYR A 126 12.10 0.83 5.26
CA TYR A 126 11.62 2.07 5.85
C TYR A 126 12.22 3.27 5.14
N ALA A 127 11.47 4.37 5.07
CA ALA A 127 11.97 5.68 4.68
C ALA A 127 11.81 6.65 5.86
N LYS A 128 12.89 7.35 6.24
CA LYS A 128 12.88 8.31 7.36
C LYS A 128 13.56 9.63 6.98
N ILE A 129 13.27 10.67 7.75
CA ILE A 129 13.98 11.96 7.69
C ILE A 129 15.06 12.01 8.78
N ASN A 130 16.29 12.30 8.38
CA ASN A 130 17.45 12.48 9.24
C ASN A 130 17.44 13.87 9.91
N GLU A 131 18.31 14.06 10.90
CA GLU A 131 18.38 15.32 11.65
C GLU A 131 18.82 16.52 10.80
N ASP A 132 19.63 16.27 9.76
CA ASP A 132 20.06 17.27 8.78
C ASP A 132 19.00 17.58 7.71
N GLY A 133 17.83 16.92 7.77
CA GLY A 133 16.75 17.07 6.81
C GLY A 133 16.87 16.22 5.54
N SER A 134 17.96 15.45 5.38
CA SER A 134 18.06 14.44 4.32
C SER A 134 17.11 13.26 4.58
N TYR A 135 16.82 12.46 3.56
CA TYR A 135 16.07 11.22 3.71
C TYR A 135 16.98 9.99 3.61
N GLU A 136 16.58 8.90 4.25
CA GLU A 136 17.24 7.61 4.20
C GLU A 136 16.20 6.52 3.90
N LEU A 137 16.50 5.66 2.93
CA LEU A 137 15.83 4.38 2.76
C LEU A 137 16.69 3.27 3.37
N GLY A 138 16.14 2.56 4.35
CA GLY A 138 16.81 1.44 5.01
C GLY A 138 15.97 0.16 4.98
N ARG A 139 16.53 -0.91 5.54
CA ARG A 139 15.91 -2.24 5.64
C ARG A 139 15.88 -2.69 7.09
N PHE A 140 14.84 -3.44 7.43
CA PHE A 140 14.75 -4.05 8.75
C PHE A 140 15.58 -5.34 8.84
N THR A 141 15.90 -5.74 10.07
CA THR A 141 16.44 -7.07 10.33
C THR A 141 15.41 -8.13 9.99
N ALA A 142 15.87 -9.35 9.68
CA ALA A 142 15.00 -10.47 9.31
C ALA A 142 13.93 -10.83 10.36
N THR A 143 14.17 -10.46 11.63
CA THR A 143 13.30 -10.76 12.77
C THR A 143 12.35 -9.63 13.17
N CYS A 144 12.53 -8.42 12.62
CA CYS A 144 11.62 -7.33 12.91
C CYS A 144 10.23 -7.67 12.36
N CYS A 145 9.21 -7.62 13.19
CA CYS A 145 7.82 -7.84 12.80
C CYS A 145 6.90 -6.74 13.34
N GLU A 146 7.47 -5.65 13.86
CA GLU A 146 6.72 -4.57 14.46
C GLU A 146 6.43 -3.45 13.46
N PHE A 147 5.32 -2.74 13.69
CA PHE A 147 5.01 -1.48 13.05
C PHE A 147 4.18 -0.59 13.99
N GLY A 148 4.15 0.70 13.73
CA GLY A 148 3.44 1.66 14.56
C GLY A 148 2.15 2.15 13.91
N LEU A 149 1.20 2.60 14.72
CA LEU A 149 0.04 3.45 14.37
C LEU A 149 -0.99 2.88 13.38
N MET A 150 -0.56 2.48 12.19
CA MET A 150 -1.42 1.98 11.14
C MET A 150 -0.69 1.09 10.13
N ALA A 151 -1.43 0.18 9.50
CA ALA A 151 -1.00 -0.53 8.29
C ALA A 151 -2.19 -0.92 7.42
N ASN A 152 -2.00 -0.87 6.11
CA ASN A 152 -2.93 -1.34 5.09
C ASN A 152 -2.20 -2.41 4.27
N LEU A 153 -2.67 -3.65 4.39
CA LEU A 153 -1.93 -4.84 3.96
C LEU A 153 -2.78 -5.71 3.03
N LEU A 154 -2.15 -6.21 1.96
CA LEU A 154 -2.54 -7.45 1.32
C LEU A 154 -1.87 -8.59 2.07
N ILE A 155 -2.67 -9.57 2.47
CA ILE A 155 -2.23 -10.81 3.10
C ILE A 155 -2.66 -11.98 2.20
N SER A 156 -1.73 -12.88 1.91
CA SER A 156 -1.98 -14.09 1.11
C SER A 156 -1.04 -15.22 1.52
N GLU A 157 -1.21 -16.41 0.98
CA GLU A 157 -0.26 -17.51 1.20
C GLU A 157 1.09 -17.29 0.49
N GLY A 158 1.18 -16.29 -0.41
CA GLY A 158 2.39 -15.93 -1.13
C GLY A 158 2.74 -16.91 -2.27
N LYS A 159 1.75 -17.64 -2.77
CA LYS A 159 1.94 -18.70 -3.77
C LYS A 159 1.95 -18.13 -5.20
N PRO A 160 2.56 -18.83 -6.17
CA PRO A 160 2.28 -18.64 -7.59
C PRO A 160 0.80 -18.87 -7.90
N GLY A 161 0.33 -18.36 -9.04
CA GLY A 161 -1.06 -18.53 -9.51
C GLY A 161 -1.45 -17.44 -10.50
N LYS A 162 -2.75 -17.35 -10.83
CA LYS A 162 -3.26 -16.30 -11.72
C LYS A 162 -3.40 -14.96 -10.98
N VAL A 163 -2.99 -13.88 -11.63
CA VAL A 163 -3.09 -12.49 -11.16
C VAL A 163 -3.54 -11.58 -12.29
N ILE A 164 -4.00 -10.38 -11.93
CA ILE A 164 -4.31 -9.32 -12.91
C ILE A 164 -3.01 -8.54 -13.16
N ARG A 165 -2.50 -8.61 -14.39
CA ARG A 165 -1.43 -7.73 -14.88
C ARG A 165 -2.06 -6.44 -15.39
N VAL A 166 -1.59 -5.30 -14.92
CA VAL A 166 -2.01 -3.96 -15.36
C VAL A 166 -0.79 -3.25 -15.94
N SER A 167 -0.78 -2.97 -17.24
CA SER A 167 0.19 -2.07 -17.86
C SER A 167 -0.54 -0.79 -18.30
N ALA A 168 -0.01 0.36 -17.87
CA ALA A 168 -0.55 1.66 -18.23
C ALA A 168 0.59 2.63 -18.53
N LYS A 169 0.51 3.37 -19.63
CA LYS A 169 1.54 4.33 -20.04
C LYS A 169 0.91 5.63 -20.49
N ARG A 170 1.66 6.72 -20.29
CA ARG A 170 1.27 8.09 -20.67
C ARG A 170 -0.08 8.49 -20.09
N ARG A 171 -0.05 9.12 -18.92
CA ARG A 171 -1.25 9.60 -18.23
C ARG A 171 -1.82 10.83 -18.93
N THR A 172 -3.05 10.71 -19.40
CA THR A 172 -3.82 11.77 -20.06
C THR A 172 -4.94 12.32 -19.18
N GLY A 173 -5.33 11.59 -18.13
CA GLY A 173 -6.35 12.00 -17.15
C GLY A 173 -5.78 12.60 -15.86
N GLY A 174 -6.69 13.08 -15.01
CA GLY A 174 -6.33 13.73 -13.74
C GLY A 174 -6.02 12.79 -12.57
N ASP A 175 -6.44 11.52 -12.65
CA ASP A 175 -6.29 10.55 -11.57
C ASP A 175 -4.94 9.82 -11.63
N ASN A 176 -4.31 9.61 -10.47
CA ASN A 176 -3.13 8.76 -10.38
C ASN A 176 -3.46 7.30 -10.68
N PHE A 177 -2.44 6.46 -10.86
CA PHE A 177 -2.60 5.05 -11.25
C PHE A 177 -3.54 4.25 -10.35
N VAL A 178 -3.42 4.40 -9.03
CA VAL A 178 -4.22 3.66 -8.04
C VAL A 178 -5.63 4.22 -7.93
N THR A 179 -5.77 5.55 -7.85
CA THR A 179 -7.07 6.23 -7.83
C THR A 179 -7.88 5.92 -9.09
N ALA A 180 -7.24 5.86 -10.26
CA ALA A 180 -7.89 5.50 -11.51
C ALA A 180 -8.48 4.09 -11.46
N MET A 181 -7.70 3.08 -11.04
CA MET A 181 -8.20 1.72 -10.85
C MET A 181 -9.36 1.68 -9.85
N ARG A 182 -9.19 2.32 -8.68
CA ARG A 182 -10.20 2.36 -7.62
C ARG A 182 -11.52 2.96 -8.11
N LYS A 183 -11.48 4.10 -8.80
CA LYS A 183 -12.67 4.78 -9.33
C LYS A 183 -13.36 3.99 -10.43
N VAL A 184 -12.61 3.33 -11.32
CA VAL A 184 -13.17 2.43 -12.33
C VAL A 184 -13.96 1.29 -11.68
N LEU A 185 -13.40 0.65 -10.65
CA LEU A 185 -14.10 -0.41 -9.92
C LEU A 185 -15.33 0.13 -9.17
N ALA A 186 -15.22 1.31 -8.54
CA ALA A 186 -16.33 1.93 -7.83
C ALA A 186 -17.50 2.25 -8.76
N ALA A 187 -17.21 2.79 -9.95
CA ALA A 187 -18.22 3.12 -10.96
C ALA A 187 -18.91 1.86 -11.50
N HIS A 188 -18.18 0.75 -11.65
CA HIS A 188 -18.73 -0.50 -12.16
C HIS A 188 -19.53 -1.30 -11.12
N TYR A 189 -18.99 -1.47 -9.92
CA TYR A 189 -19.57 -2.34 -8.87
C TYR A 189 -20.52 -1.62 -7.91
N GLY A 190 -20.59 -0.29 -7.97
CA GLY A 190 -21.53 0.51 -7.18
C GLY A 190 -21.33 0.32 -5.68
N SER A 191 -22.39 -0.09 -4.98
CA SER A 191 -22.38 -0.30 -3.52
C SER A 191 -21.72 -1.61 -3.07
N ASN A 192 -21.22 -2.44 -4.00
CA ASN A 192 -20.51 -3.67 -3.67
C ASN A 192 -19.00 -3.37 -3.57
N PRO A 193 -18.39 -3.36 -2.37
CA PRO A 193 -16.99 -2.98 -2.21
C PRO A 193 -16.07 -4.07 -2.77
N VAL A 194 -15.18 -3.70 -3.69
CA VAL A 194 -14.15 -4.58 -4.26
C VAL A 194 -12.79 -4.11 -3.75
N GLY A 195 -12.07 -5.00 -3.07
CA GLY A 195 -10.73 -4.72 -2.54
C GLY A 195 -9.64 -5.41 -3.35
N LEU A 196 -8.62 -4.67 -3.73
CA LEU A 196 -7.43 -5.17 -4.41
C LEU A 196 -6.18 -4.88 -3.58
N GLY A 197 -5.19 -5.73 -3.75
CA GLY A 197 -3.84 -5.46 -3.28
C GLY A 197 -2.82 -6.11 -4.20
N GLY A 198 -1.59 -5.61 -4.17
CA GLY A 198 -0.53 -6.11 -5.03
C GLY A 198 0.71 -5.24 -5.00
N ALA A 199 1.54 -5.44 -6.02
CA ALA A 199 2.72 -4.62 -6.25
C ALA A 199 2.72 -4.07 -7.68
N PHE A 200 3.19 -2.84 -7.85
CA PHE A 200 3.45 -2.28 -9.16
C PHE A 200 4.80 -1.61 -9.23
N LEU A 201 5.36 -1.60 -10.43
CA LEU A 201 6.57 -0.89 -10.79
C LEU A 201 6.17 0.40 -11.48
N LEU A 202 6.62 1.54 -10.94
CA LEU A 202 6.82 2.74 -11.73
C LEU A 202 8.10 2.50 -12.53
N GLU A 203 7.98 2.12 -13.80
CA GLU A 203 9.11 1.71 -14.64
C GLU A 203 9.83 2.92 -15.24
N LYS A 204 9.08 3.96 -15.60
CA LYS A 204 9.61 5.24 -16.11
C LYS A 204 8.86 6.43 -15.53
N GLY A 205 9.51 7.58 -15.59
CA GLY A 205 9.01 8.84 -15.06
C GLY A 205 9.43 9.07 -13.62
N LYS A 206 8.70 9.96 -12.96
CA LYS A 206 8.92 10.36 -11.57
C LYS A 206 7.61 10.40 -10.81
N ALA A 207 7.68 10.33 -9.50
CA ALA A 207 6.53 10.44 -8.62
C ALA A 207 6.78 11.39 -7.46
N LYS A 208 5.71 12.09 -7.06
CA LYS A 208 5.67 12.82 -5.81
C LYS A 208 5.45 11.81 -4.68
N LEU A 209 6.42 11.72 -3.79
CA LEU A 209 6.33 10.93 -2.57
C LEU A 209 6.43 11.84 -1.35
N HIS A 210 5.99 11.35 -0.20
CA HIS A 210 6.30 11.98 1.08
C HIS A 210 6.94 11.02 2.07
N ILE A 211 7.63 11.60 3.04
CA ILE A 211 8.15 10.91 4.22
C ILE A 211 7.79 11.75 5.44
N MET A 212 7.15 11.13 6.43
CA MET A 212 6.87 11.77 7.70
C MET A 212 8.18 12.09 8.47
N PRO A 213 8.36 13.33 8.97
CA PRO A 213 9.47 13.65 9.86
C PRO A 213 9.16 13.22 11.31
N LYS A 214 10.01 13.64 12.27
CA LYS A 214 9.74 13.49 13.71
C LYS A 214 8.30 13.93 14.04
N PHE A 215 7.64 13.18 14.93
CA PHE A 215 6.27 13.46 15.35
C PHE A 215 6.12 14.92 15.78
N SER A 216 5.03 15.55 15.34
CA SER A 216 4.72 16.92 15.75
C SER A 216 4.54 17.00 17.28
N THR A 217 5.11 18.03 17.88
CA THR A 217 4.85 18.38 19.29
C THR A 217 3.59 19.23 19.46
N ALA A 218 3.07 19.79 18.36
CA ALA A 218 1.83 20.54 18.33
C ALA A 218 0.70 19.75 17.63
N PRO A 219 -0.58 19.93 18.03
CA PRO A 219 -1.70 19.25 17.39
C PRO A 219 -1.82 19.57 15.89
N LEU A 220 -1.89 18.54 15.04
CA LEU A 220 -2.17 18.68 13.60
C LEU A 220 -3.69 18.59 13.36
N LEU A 221 -4.36 19.73 13.33
CA LEU A 221 -5.83 19.81 13.34
C LEU A 221 -6.47 19.97 11.93
N THR A 222 -5.66 20.12 10.88
CA THR A 222 -6.15 20.35 9.51
C THR A 222 -5.28 19.61 8.49
N ASN A 223 -5.82 19.37 7.28
CA ASN A 223 -5.03 18.83 6.16
C ASN A 223 -3.87 19.77 5.78
N GLU A 224 -4.06 21.08 5.89
CA GLU A 224 -3.00 22.07 5.64
C GLU A 224 -1.85 21.95 6.66
N ALA A 225 -2.17 21.82 7.95
CA ALA A 225 -1.16 21.60 8.99
C ALA A 225 -0.43 20.26 8.79
N MET A 226 -1.17 19.21 8.40
CA MET A 226 -0.61 17.90 8.08
C MET A 226 0.35 17.98 6.88
N ASN A 227 -0.08 18.59 5.78
CA ASN A 227 0.74 18.79 4.58
C ASN A 227 1.97 19.67 4.86
N SER A 228 1.86 20.68 5.73
CA SER A 228 3.02 21.51 6.11
C SER A 228 4.04 20.76 6.96
N TRP A 229 3.58 19.77 7.73
CA TRP A 229 4.43 18.91 8.55
C TRP A 229 5.13 17.84 7.70
N LEU A 230 4.44 17.23 6.73
CA LEU A 230 5.03 16.24 5.82
C LEU A 230 6.21 16.80 5.00
N LYS A 231 7.16 15.93 4.66
CA LYS A 231 8.25 16.25 3.73
C LYS A 231 7.99 15.59 2.39
N PHE A 232 7.80 16.41 1.36
CA PHE A 232 7.52 15.96 -0.01
C PHE A 232 8.78 15.96 -0.87
N PHE A 233 8.87 14.98 -1.75
CA PHE A 233 9.99 14.77 -2.66
C PHE A 233 9.46 14.37 -4.04
N GLU A 234 10.19 14.73 -5.08
CA GLU A 234 10.07 14.11 -6.39
C GLU A 234 11.12 12.99 -6.46
N MET A 235 10.68 11.76 -6.75
CA MET A 235 11.51 10.57 -6.78
C MET A 235 11.42 9.89 -8.15
N ASP A 236 12.53 9.30 -8.59
CA ASP A 236 12.75 8.77 -9.92
C ASP A 236 12.38 7.28 -10.02
N ALA A 237 11.82 6.89 -11.15
CA ALA A 237 11.75 5.49 -11.53
C ALA A 237 13.17 4.87 -11.66
N PRO A 238 13.34 3.55 -11.44
CA PRO A 238 12.30 2.60 -11.06
C PRO A 238 11.93 2.66 -9.57
N LEU A 239 10.63 2.65 -9.27
CA LEU A 239 10.09 2.50 -7.90
C LEU A 239 9.20 1.25 -7.83
N VAL A 240 9.45 0.36 -6.85
CA VAL A 240 8.55 -0.74 -6.52
C VAL A 240 7.58 -0.25 -5.47
N CYS A 241 6.29 -0.30 -5.80
CA CYS A 241 5.21 0.22 -4.98
C CYS A 241 4.29 -0.90 -4.52
N LEU A 242 4.01 -0.94 -3.21
CA LEU A 242 3.14 -1.92 -2.57
C LEU A 242 1.83 -1.22 -2.23
N SER A 243 0.75 -1.70 -2.84
CA SER A 243 -0.51 -0.95 -2.89
C SER A 243 -1.67 -1.80 -2.43
N VAL A 244 -2.54 -1.17 -1.64
CA VAL A 244 -3.82 -1.71 -1.18
C VAL A 244 -4.89 -0.64 -1.40
N PHE A 245 -6.02 -1.03 -1.99
CA PHE A 245 -7.14 -0.13 -2.18
C PHE A 245 -8.48 -0.88 -2.21
N VAL A 246 -9.54 -0.16 -1.84
CA VAL A 246 -10.93 -0.63 -1.91
C VAL A 246 -11.72 0.39 -2.73
N SER A 247 -12.57 -0.08 -3.64
CA SER A 247 -13.36 0.75 -4.55
C SER A 247 -14.04 1.94 -3.85
N HIS A 248 -14.66 1.69 -2.69
CA HIS A 248 -15.21 2.69 -1.79
C HIS A 248 -15.18 2.18 -0.34
N ASP A 249 -15.31 3.09 0.64
CA ASP A 249 -15.56 2.72 2.03
C ASP A 249 -17.08 2.55 2.28
N PRO A 250 -17.56 1.33 2.59
CA PRO A 250 -18.97 1.08 2.92
C PRO A 250 -19.37 1.50 4.35
N GLY A 251 -18.52 2.26 5.06
CA GLY A 251 -18.77 2.76 6.42
C GLY A 251 -17.97 2.03 7.50
N TRP A 252 -16.80 1.49 7.16
CA TRP A 252 -15.92 0.73 8.08
C TRP A 252 -14.69 1.55 8.54
N ASP A 253 -14.66 2.84 8.20
CA ASP A 253 -13.58 3.75 8.53
C ASP A 253 -12.23 3.26 7.97
N LEU A 254 -12.22 3.02 6.67
CA LEU A 254 -11.08 2.48 5.92
C LEU A 254 -10.17 3.59 5.41
N ARG A 255 -8.89 3.25 5.23
CA ARG A 255 -8.03 3.94 4.25
C ARG A 255 -8.27 3.32 2.88
N ILE A 256 -9.00 4.02 2.02
CA ILE A 256 -9.49 3.47 0.73
C ILE A 256 -8.40 3.26 -0.32
N GLU A 257 -7.27 3.95 -0.22
CA GLU A 257 -6.08 3.73 -1.03
C GLU A 257 -4.85 4.08 -0.19
N HIS A 258 -3.84 3.21 -0.23
CA HIS A 258 -2.57 3.44 0.46
C HIS A 258 -1.44 2.72 -0.28
N THR A 259 -0.42 3.47 -0.67
CA THR A 259 0.70 2.95 -1.46
C THR A 259 2.01 3.51 -0.95
N HIS A 260 2.93 2.63 -0.56
CA HIS A 260 4.31 2.98 -0.26
C HIS A 260 5.25 2.36 -1.27
N CYS A 261 6.34 3.06 -1.61
CA CYS A 261 7.32 2.59 -2.58
C CYS A 261 8.74 2.53 -2.00
N PHE A 262 9.58 1.67 -2.60
CA PHE A 262 11.01 1.54 -2.34
C PHE A 262 11.78 1.31 -3.64
N SER A 263 13.10 1.47 -3.62
CA SER A 263 13.96 1.28 -4.79
C SER A 263 15.35 0.74 -4.42
N ASP A 264 16.06 0.22 -5.43
CA ASP A 264 17.48 -0.13 -5.34
C ASP A 264 18.42 1.09 -5.31
N HIS A 265 17.89 2.28 -5.59
CA HIS A 265 18.63 3.55 -5.63
C HIS A 265 18.33 4.46 -4.44
N LYS A 266 17.82 3.86 -3.34
CA LYS A 266 17.61 4.50 -2.02
C LYS A 266 16.53 5.58 -1.98
N GLN A 267 15.53 5.49 -2.84
CA GLN A 267 14.33 6.34 -2.82
C GLN A 267 13.11 5.52 -2.40
N GLY A 268 12.22 6.14 -1.63
CA GLY A 268 11.00 5.51 -1.18
C GLY A 268 10.25 6.35 -0.15
N GLY A 269 9.06 5.88 0.22
CA GLY A 269 8.11 6.61 1.04
C GLY A 269 6.69 6.44 0.52
N HIS A 270 5.80 7.35 0.90
CA HIS A 270 4.39 7.30 0.55
C HIS A 270 4.10 7.95 -0.81
N TYR A 271 3.52 7.20 -1.74
CA TYR A 271 3.19 7.64 -3.09
C TYR A 271 1.95 8.53 -3.14
N HIS A 272 2.04 9.66 -3.86
CA HIS A 272 0.90 10.53 -4.17
C HIS A 272 0.43 10.37 -5.62
N TYR A 273 1.31 10.66 -6.58
CA TYR A 273 1.03 10.63 -8.02
C TYR A 273 2.32 10.74 -8.83
N ASP A 274 2.30 10.37 -10.11
CA ASP A 274 3.40 10.72 -11.03
C ASP A 274 3.45 12.23 -11.33
N THR A 275 4.66 12.76 -11.52
CA THR A 275 4.89 14.16 -11.89
C THR A 275 5.31 14.33 -13.36
N THR A 276 5.51 13.22 -14.08
CA THR A 276 5.93 13.19 -15.49
C THR A 276 4.91 12.42 -16.34
N PRO A 277 3.66 12.92 -16.46
CA PRO A 277 2.54 12.16 -17.03
C PRO A 277 2.77 11.68 -18.46
N GLU A 278 3.55 12.41 -19.27
CA GLU A 278 3.76 12.08 -20.69
C GLU A 278 4.67 10.87 -20.91
N GLU A 279 5.58 10.59 -19.98
CA GLU A 279 6.59 9.51 -20.07
C GLU A 279 6.37 8.38 -19.06
N VAL A 280 5.38 8.52 -18.16
CA VAL A 280 5.15 7.56 -17.09
C VAL A 280 4.79 6.18 -17.66
N GLU A 281 5.42 5.13 -17.11
CA GLU A 281 5.10 3.74 -17.43
C GLU A 281 4.89 2.95 -16.14
N TYR A 282 3.74 2.27 -16.05
CA TYR A 282 3.35 1.43 -14.94
C TYR A 282 3.23 -0.04 -15.36
N LEU A 283 3.70 -0.93 -14.49
CA LEU A 283 3.49 -2.37 -14.58
C LEU A 283 3.11 -2.94 -13.20
N GLY A 284 1.85 -3.34 -13.03
CA GLY A 284 1.34 -3.89 -11.77
C GLY A 284 0.85 -5.33 -11.86
N TYR A 285 0.93 -6.04 -10.75
CA TYR A 285 0.33 -7.35 -10.52
C TYR A 285 -0.53 -7.29 -9.26
N PHE A 286 -1.83 -7.55 -9.43
CA PHE A 286 -2.83 -7.41 -8.38
C PHE A 286 -3.67 -8.67 -8.21
N ASN A 287 -4.21 -8.84 -7.01
CA ASN A 287 -5.19 -9.86 -6.69
C ASN A 287 -6.43 -9.25 -6.04
N VAL A 288 -7.56 -9.93 -6.18
CA VAL A 288 -8.85 -9.52 -5.62
C VAL A 288 -9.05 -10.20 -4.28
N ALA A 289 -9.22 -9.40 -3.23
CA ALA A 289 -9.40 -9.90 -1.89
C ALA A 289 -10.85 -10.33 -1.61
N GLU A 290 -11.01 -11.39 -0.83
CA GLU A 290 -12.34 -11.88 -0.42
C GLU A 290 -12.82 -11.23 0.88
N TRP A 291 -11.89 -10.86 1.76
CA TRP A 291 -12.19 -10.38 3.10
C TRP A 291 -11.41 -9.11 3.42
N MET A 292 -12.05 -8.21 4.17
CA MET A 292 -11.42 -7.08 4.85
C MET A 292 -11.42 -7.33 6.36
N TYR A 293 -10.24 -7.30 6.97
CA TYR A 293 -10.06 -7.38 8.41
C TYR A 293 -9.77 -5.99 8.97
N ARG A 294 -10.75 -5.39 9.63
CA ARG A 294 -10.57 -4.14 10.36
C ARG A 294 -10.07 -4.43 11.77
N ILE A 295 -8.81 -4.09 12.04
CA ILE A 295 -8.12 -4.42 13.29
C ILE A 295 -7.83 -3.14 14.07
N ASP A 296 -8.26 -3.10 15.32
CA ASP A 296 -8.06 -1.97 16.24
C ASP A 296 -8.49 -0.62 15.65
N ALA A 297 -9.70 -0.56 15.10
CA ALA A 297 -10.24 0.69 14.57
C ALA A 297 -10.27 1.79 15.66
N PRO A 298 -9.85 3.03 15.34
CA PRO A 298 -9.97 4.16 16.24
C PRO A 298 -11.41 4.38 16.71
N VAL A 299 -11.59 4.56 18.03
CA VAL A 299 -12.91 4.84 18.61
C VAL A 299 -13.37 6.26 18.26
N SER A 300 -12.44 7.21 18.19
CA SER A 300 -12.65 8.56 17.69
C SER A 300 -11.89 8.71 16.37
N THR A 301 -12.57 9.18 15.33
CA THR A 301 -12.02 9.26 13.98
C THR A 301 -12.23 10.64 13.36
N HIS A 302 -11.52 10.91 12.27
CA HIS A 302 -11.60 12.13 11.47
C HIS A 302 -11.11 11.86 10.04
N GLN A 303 -11.32 12.83 9.15
CA GLN A 303 -10.92 12.72 7.74
C GLN A 303 -9.58 13.40 7.40
N ILE A 304 -8.89 13.96 8.40
CA ILE A 304 -7.57 14.59 8.22
C ILE A 304 -6.51 13.53 7.87
N GLY A 305 -5.63 13.84 6.91
CA GLY A 305 -4.42 13.06 6.60
C GLY A 305 -4.65 11.73 5.91
N ARG A 306 -5.75 11.59 5.17
CA ARG A 306 -6.10 10.36 4.43
C ARG A 306 -5.74 10.41 2.94
N ASP A 307 -5.12 11.50 2.49
CA ASP A 307 -4.55 11.64 1.15
C ASP A 307 -3.33 10.73 1.02
#